data_AF-A0A8K1ZWK5-F1
#
_entry.id   AF-A0A8K1ZWK5-F1
#
_cell.length_a   1.000
_cell.length_b   1.000
_cell.length_c   1.000
_cell.angle_alpha   90.00
_cell.angle_beta   90.00
_cell.angle_gamma   90.00
#
_symmetry.space_group_name_H-M   'P 1'
#
loop_
_entity.id
_entity.type
_entity.pdbx_description
1 polymer ?
#
loop_
_entity_poly.entity_id
_entity_poly.type
_entity_poly.pdbx_seq_one_letter_code
_entity_poly.pdbx_strand_id
1 'polypeptide(L)'
;MQIWHKAILVIVSILFIFFSITKYAMSSDQHDKSSKYRVENVTPKNSKMKLNIEALRQLNQEAFLIATVKVVSEGYVPSGIEIRTWVTPLIFTANIPWEILDCLESDSAVVSIEPSYKLRP
;
A
#
# COMPACT_ATOMS: atom_id res chain seq x y z
N MET A 1 -44.80 14.56 8.04
CA MET A 1 -43.79 14.90 7.01
C MET A 1 -42.41 14.24 7.25
N GLN A 2 -42.30 13.04 7.85
CA GLN A 2 -40.98 12.40 8.11
C GLN A 2 -40.66 11.18 7.22
N ILE A 3 -41.64 10.66 6.47
CA ILE A 3 -41.48 9.44 5.66
C ILE A 3 -40.70 9.73 4.35
N TRP A 4 -40.81 10.95 3.84
CA TRP A 4 -40.16 11.35 2.58
C TRP A 4 -38.63 11.42 2.67
N HIS A 5 -38.05 11.69 3.85
CA HIS A 5 -36.60 11.78 4.01
C HIS A 5 -35.90 10.41 3.97
N LYS A 6 -36.56 9.36 4.47
CA LYS A 6 -35.98 8.00 4.47
C LYS A 6 -35.96 7.39 3.07
N ALA A 7 -36.95 7.70 2.23
CA ALA A 7 -37.02 7.20 0.86
C ALA A 7 -35.90 7.79 -0.05
N ILE A 8 -35.57 9.07 0.13
CA ILE A 8 -34.51 9.74 -0.64
C ILE A 8 -33.14 9.11 -0.35
N LEU A 9 -32.87 8.80 0.91
CA LEU A 9 -31.58 8.23 1.33
C LEU A 9 -31.33 6.84 0.74
N VAL A 10 -32.37 6.01 0.63
CA VAL A 10 -32.27 4.67 0.01
C VAL A 10 -32.02 4.75 -1.49
N ILE A 11 -32.65 5.70 -2.20
CA ILE A 11 -32.48 5.89 -3.65
C ILE A 11 -31.04 6.31 -3.98
N VAL A 12 -30.43 7.18 -3.17
CA VAL A 12 -29.04 7.61 -3.37
C VAL A 12 -28.05 6.45 -3.17
N SER A 13 -28.28 5.57 -2.18
CA SER A 13 -27.43 4.39 -1.97
C SER A 13 -27.50 3.38 -3.12
N ILE A 14 -28.69 3.16 -3.71
CA ILE A 14 -28.84 2.22 -4.84
C ILE A 14 -28.14 2.76 -6.10
N LEU A 15 -28.22 4.07 -6.36
CA LEU A 15 -27.53 4.70 -7.49
C LEU A 15 -26.00 4.62 -7.36
N PHE A 16 -25.46 4.70 -6.15
CA PHE A 16 -24.01 4.60 -5.91
C PHE A 16 -23.45 3.19 -6.21
N ILE A 17 -24.25 2.15 -5.96
CA ILE A 17 -23.88 0.77 -6.25
C ILE A 17 -23.85 0.52 -7.76
N PHE A 18 -24.83 1.02 -8.51
CA PHE A 18 -24.86 0.87 -9.98
C PHE A 18 -23.71 1.60 -10.68
N PHE A 19 -23.26 2.76 -10.17
CA PHE A 19 -22.12 3.50 -10.75
C PHE A 19 -20.78 2.77 -10.55
N SER A 20 -20.66 1.92 -9.53
CA SER A 20 -19.42 1.20 -9.23
C SER A 20 -19.21 -0.01 -10.13
N ILE A 21 -20.29 -0.60 -10.67
CA ILE A 21 -20.22 -1.82 -11.50
C ILE A 21 -19.85 -1.49 -12.96
N THR A 22 -20.28 -0.35 -13.49
CA THR A 22 -19.96 0.04 -14.88
C THR A 22 -18.50 0.35 -15.14
N LYS A 23 -17.70 0.66 -14.10
CA LYS A 23 -16.25 0.88 -14.28
C LYS A 23 -15.42 -0.40 -14.42
N TYR A 24 -15.99 -1.57 -14.16
CA TYR A 24 -15.26 -2.84 -14.18
C TYR A 24 -15.43 -3.68 -15.46
N ALA A 25 -16.26 -3.24 -16.41
CA ALA A 25 -16.61 -4.06 -17.57
C ALA A 25 -15.96 -3.66 -18.91
N MET A 26 -14.88 -2.88 -18.91
CA MET A 26 -14.30 -2.37 -20.17
C MET A 26 -12.77 -2.37 -20.16
N SER A 27 -12.16 -3.56 -20.23
CA SER A 27 -10.83 -3.73 -20.81
C SER A 27 -10.52 -5.21 -21.05
N SER A 28 -11.11 -5.77 -22.11
CA SER A 28 -10.59 -6.99 -22.73
C SER A 28 -10.68 -6.83 -24.24
N ASP A 29 -9.60 -7.27 -24.88
CA ASP A 29 -9.42 -7.52 -26.31
C ASP A 29 -9.08 -6.33 -27.23
N GLN A 30 -7.79 -6.23 -27.58
CA GLN A 30 -7.41 -6.51 -28.98
C GLN A 30 -5.92 -6.83 -29.19
N HIS A 31 -5.70 -7.99 -29.82
CA HIS A 31 -4.56 -8.38 -30.64
C HIS A 31 -4.38 -7.41 -31.83
N ASP A 32 -3.16 -7.05 -32.23
CA ASP A 32 -2.36 -7.72 -33.30
C ASP A 32 -1.21 -6.82 -33.83
N LYS A 33 -0.11 -7.51 -34.19
CA LYS A 33 1.07 -7.22 -35.04
C LYS A 33 1.48 -5.79 -35.47
N SER A 34 2.81 -5.71 -35.58
CA SER A 34 3.61 -4.97 -36.58
C SER A 34 4.19 -3.63 -36.13
N SER A 35 5.48 -3.61 -35.79
CA SER A 35 6.48 -3.04 -36.71
C SER A 35 7.87 -2.96 -36.07
N LYS A 36 8.80 -3.39 -36.89
CA LYS A 36 10.24 -3.42 -36.75
C LYS A 36 10.79 -1.99 -36.87
N TYR A 37 11.11 -1.34 -35.77
CA TYR A 37 12.07 -0.23 -35.76
C TYR A 37 12.97 -0.32 -34.52
N ARG A 38 14.25 -0.58 -34.81
CA ARG A 38 15.38 -0.45 -33.91
C ARG A 38 15.50 1.03 -33.52
N VAL A 39 15.30 1.33 -32.24
CA VAL A 39 15.80 2.54 -31.60
C VAL A 39 16.43 2.09 -30.29
N GLU A 40 17.77 2.02 -30.29
CA GLU A 40 18.57 1.95 -29.07
C GLU A 40 18.41 3.29 -28.35
N ASN A 41 17.37 3.42 -27.53
CA ASN A 41 17.27 4.49 -26.54
C ASN A 41 17.40 3.84 -25.17
N VAL A 42 18.53 4.13 -24.54
CA VAL A 42 18.88 3.78 -23.17
C VAL A 42 17.85 4.43 -22.25
N THR A 43 16.74 3.73 -22.00
CA THR A 43 15.86 4.05 -20.89
C THR A 43 16.67 3.94 -19.61
N PRO A 44 16.71 4.96 -18.74
CA PRO A 44 17.19 4.76 -17.39
C PRO A 44 16.30 3.68 -16.79
N LYS A 45 16.90 2.53 -16.52
CA LYS A 45 16.30 1.42 -15.78
C LYS A 45 15.99 1.97 -14.40
N ASN A 46 14.89 2.69 -14.26
CA ASN A 46 14.26 3.00 -13.00
C ASN A 46 13.64 1.70 -12.51
N SER A 47 14.53 0.78 -12.18
CA SER A 47 14.31 -0.32 -11.28
C SER A 47 13.91 0.34 -9.98
N LYS A 48 12.62 0.63 -9.82
CA LYS A 48 11.99 0.59 -8.51
C LYS A 48 12.31 -0.79 -7.98
N MET A 49 13.44 -0.85 -7.29
CA MET A 49 13.91 -2.01 -6.58
C MET A 49 12.87 -2.23 -5.51
N LYS A 50 11.82 -3.01 -5.85
CA LYS A 50 10.96 -3.66 -4.88
C LYS A 50 11.90 -4.59 -4.12
N LEU A 51 12.55 -4.04 -3.12
CA LEU A 51 13.41 -4.78 -2.22
C LEU A 51 12.52 -5.82 -1.57
N ASN A 52 12.82 -7.06 -1.90
CA ASN A 52 12.10 -8.22 -1.43
C ASN A 52 12.31 -8.30 0.08
N ILE A 53 11.26 -8.08 0.86
CA ILE A 53 11.34 -8.06 2.32
C ILE A 53 11.83 -9.42 2.85
N GLU A 54 11.53 -10.51 2.13
CA GLU A 54 12.11 -11.84 2.35
C GLU A 54 13.65 -11.85 2.29
N ALA A 55 14.24 -11.10 1.36
CA ALA A 55 15.69 -11.02 1.25
C ALA A 55 16.30 -10.25 2.43
N LEU A 56 15.59 -9.26 2.97
CA LEU A 56 16.01 -8.57 4.19
C LEU A 56 15.92 -9.47 5.42
N ARG A 57 14.88 -10.30 5.52
CA ARG A 57 14.75 -11.28 6.59
C ARG A 57 15.91 -12.28 6.64
N GLN A 58 16.44 -12.67 5.49
CA GLN A 58 17.60 -13.57 5.41
C GLN A 58 18.94 -12.87 5.71
N LEU A 59 19.04 -11.57 5.41
CA LEU A 59 20.26 -10.77 5.60
C LEU A 59 20.39 -10.21 7.02
N ASN A 60 19.27 -9.91 7.69
CA ASN A 60 19.28 -9.39 9.05
C ASN A 60 19.18 -10.55 10.05
N GLN A 61 20.25 -10.77 10.81
CA GLN A 61 20.26 -11.63 12.00
C GLN A 61 19.51 -11.01 13.20
N GLU A 62 18.93 -9.83 13.03
CA GLU A 62 18.18 -9.11 14.06
C GLU A 62 16.75 -9.65 14.17
N ALA A 63 16.26 -9.81 15.40
CA ALA A 63 14.91 -10.34 15.69
C ALA A 63 13.77 -9.40 15.24
N PHE A 64 14.09 -8.21 14.75
CA PHE A 64 13.13 -7.19 14.35
C PHE A 64 13.58 -6.49 13.06
N LEU A 65 12.59 -6.04 12.29
CA LEU A 65 12.73 -5.15 11.16
C LEU A 65 12.60 -3.71 11.63
N ILE A 66 13.59 -2.87 11.33
CA ILE A 66 13.46 -1.42 11.51
C ILE A 66 12.80 -0.86 10.24
N ALA A 67 11.64 -0.22 10.38
CA ALA A 67 10.90 0.34 9.25
C ALA A 67 10.23 1.67 9.59
N THR A 68 9.91 2.42 8.54
CA THR A 68 8.99 3.56 8.59
C THR A 68 7.60 3.06 8.26
N VAL A 69 6.63 3.33 9.13
CA VAL A 69 5.24 2.92 8.99
C VAL A 69 4.38 4.15 8.76
N LYS A 70 3.48 4.08 7.79
CA LYS A 70 2.46 5.09 7.53
C LYS A 70 1.09 4.50 7.84
N VAL A 71 0.27 5.24 8.58
CA VAL A 71 -1.07 4.84 8.99
C VAL A 71 -2.16 5.77 8.44
N VAL A 72 -3.41 5.29 8.42
CA VAL A 72 -4.58 6.03 7.91
C VAL A 72 -5.08 7.07 8.92
N SER A 73 -4.91 6.83 10.22
CA SER A 73 -5.47 7.67 11.28
C SER A 73 -4.41 8.11 12.29
N GLU A 74 -4.51 9.36 12.73
CA GLU A 74 -3.57 9.94 13.69
C GLU A 74 -3.63 9.19 15.03
N GLY A 75 -2.45 8.93 15.60
CA GLY A 75 -2.33 8.23 16.88
C GLY A 75 -2.65 6.74 16.83
N TYR A 76 -2.99 6.18 15.66
CA TYR A 76 -3.11 4.73 15.51
C TYR A 76 -1.72 4.08 15.57
N VAL A 77 -1.59 3.07 16.41
CA VAL A 77 -0.37 2.27 16.57
C VAL A 77 -0.77 0.81 16.49
N PRO A 78 -0.36 0.07 15.45
CA PRO A 78 -0.59 -1.36 15.36
C PRO A 78 -0.06 -2.10 16.59
N SER A 79 -0.73 -3.18 16.98
CA SER A 79 -0.33 -3.96 18.17
C SER A 79 1.00 -4.68 17.93
N GLY A 80 1.83 -4.76 18.97
CA GLY A 80 3.06 -5.55 18.96
C GLY A 80 4.26 -4.89 18.27
N ILE A 81 4.15 -3.64 17.82
CA ILE A 81 5.30 -2.86 17.36
C ILE A 81 5.79 -1.92 18.46
N GLU A 82 7.08 -1.63 18.45
CA GLU A 82 7.68 -0.64 19.33
C GLU A 82 8.03 0.62 18.52
N ILE A 83 7.41 1.75 18.86
CA ILE A 83 7.69 3.02 18.18
C ILE A 83 9.04 3.55 18.65
N ARG A 84 9.90 3.90 17.69
CA ARG A 84 11.17 4.58 17.96
C ARG A 84 11.02 6.08 17.94
N THR A 85 10.40 6.61 16.88
CA THR A 85 10.29 8.06 16.68
C THR A 85 9.12 8.39 15.78
N TRP A 86 8.35 9.43 16.15
CA TRP A 86 7.33 9.99 15.28
C TRP A 86 7.96 10.97 14.29
N VAL A 87 7.65 10.81 13.00
CA VAL A 87 8.03 11.75 11.94
C VAL A 87 6.93 12.77 11.75
N THR A 88 5.67 12.31 11.74
CA THR A 88 4.44 13.11 11.72
C THR A 88 3.34 12.37 12.51
N PRO A 89 2.16 12.96 12.78
CA PRO A 89 1.05 12.23 13.44
C PRO A 89 0.59 10.96 12.72
N LEU A 90 0.93 10.78 11.43
CA LEU A 90 0.56 9.63 10.59
C LEU A 90 1.74 8.74 10.18
N ILE A 91 2.97 9.14 10.49
CA ILE A 91 4.19 8.46 10.04
C ILE A 91 5.16 8.35 11.22
N PHE A 92 5.65 7.15 11.48
CA PHE A 92 6.63 6.90 12.53
C PHE A 92 7.60 5.80 12.13
N THR A 93 8.75 5.77 12.79
CA THR A 93 9.70 4.66 12.70
C THR A 93 9.46 3.68 13.85
N ALA A 94 9.58 2.39 13.58
CA ALA A 94 9.31 1.34 14.55
C ALA A 94 10.28 0.16 14.41
N ASN A 95 10.42 -0.58 15.51
CA ASN A 95 10.91 -1.95 15.51
C ASN A 95 9.69 -2.87 15.33
N ILE A 96 9.71 -3.67 14.28
CA ILE A 96 8.64 -4.59 13.91
C ILE A 96 9.16 -6.02 14.06
N PRO A 97 8.63 -6.83 14.99
CA PRO A 97 8.91 -8.25 15.03
C PRO A 97 8.54 -8.91 13.69
N TRP A 98 9.40 -9.77 13.18
CA TRP A 98 9.17 -10.40 11.87
C TRP A 98 7.92 -11.27 11.86
N GLU A 99 7.53 -11.80 13.01
CA GLU A 99 6.37 -12.68 13.19
C GLU A 99 5.04 -11.98 12.93
N ILE A 100 4.99 -10.66 13.05
CA ILE A 100 3.77 -9.87 12.89
C ILE A 100 3.72 -9.08 11.59
N LEU A 101 4.76 -9.16 10.75
CA LEU A 101 4.86 -8.37 9.54
C LEU A 101 3.70 -8.65 8.57
N ASP A 102 3.38 -9.92 8.32
CA ASP A 102 2.28 -10.33 7.43
C ASP A 102 0.92 -9.79 7.93
N CYS A 103 0.74 -9.75 9.26
CA CYS A 103 -0.45 -9.19 9.88
C CYS A 103 -0.54 -7.67 9.66
N LEU A 104 0.59 -6.96 9.74
CA LEU A 104 0.65 -5.52 9.51
C LEU A 104 0.43 -5.16 8.04
N GLU A 105 0.94 -5.96 7.11
CA GLU A 105 0.69 -5.75 5.67
C GLU A 105 -0.78 -5.96 5.29
N SER A 106 -1.48 -6.78 6.05
CA SER A 106 -2.91 -7.05 5.87
C SER A 106 -3.83 -6.05 6.62
N ASP A 107 -3.26 -5.20 7.47
CA ASP A 107 -4.02 -4.25 8.28
C ASP A 107 -4.50 -3.06 7.44
N SER A 108 -5.82 -2.90 7.33
CA SER A 108 -6.44 -1.79 6.60
C SER A 108 -6.08 -0.39 7.11
N ALA A 109 -5.64 -0.26 8.36
CA ALA A 109 -5.20 1.00 8.94
C ALA A 109 -3.72 1.31 8.64
N VAL A 110 -2.95 0.35 8.12
CA VAL A 110 -1.56 0.52 7.68
C VAL A 110 -1.54 0.78 6.17
N VAL A 111 -0.98 1.91 5.78
CA VAL A 111 -0.89 2.35 4.37
C VAL A 111 0.36 1.78 3.71
N SER A 112 1.48 1.79 4.41
CA SER A 112 2.76 1.32 3.89
C SER A 112 3.75 1.03 5.00
N ILE A 113 4.62 0.04 4.77
CA ILE A 113 5.76 -0.31 5.61
C ILE A 113 7.01 -0.22 4.74
N GLU A 114 7.93 0.68 5.06
CA GLU A 114 9.17 0.89 4.32
C GLU A 114 10.38 0.52 5.19
N PRO A 115 11.08 -0.58 4.89
CA PRO A 115 12.30 -0.96 5.61
C PRO A 115 13.33 0.18 5.63
N SER A 116 13.95 0.40 6.78
CA SER A 116 15.04 1.37 6.92
C SER A 116 16.37 0.74 6.49
N TYR A 117 17.10 1.45 5.64
CA TYR A 117 18.43 1.02 5.20
C TYR A 117 19.50 1.88 5.85
N LYS A 118 20.56 1.26 6.38
CA LYS A 118 21.76 2.00 6.78
C LYS A 118 22.41 2.57 5.52
N LEU A 119 22.49 3.90 5.44
CA LEU A 119 23.32 4.57 4.44
C LEU A 119 24.78 4.19 4.72
N ARG A 120 25.48 3.72 3.70
CA ARG A 120 26.94 3.52 3.80
C ARG A 120 27.63 4.88 3.61
N PRO A 121 28.69 5.16 4.38
CA PRO A 121 29.48 6.38 4.23
C PRO A 121 30.14 6.46 2.85
#